data_AF-A0A2D5AFV6-F1
#
_entry.id   AF-A0A2D5AFV6-F1
#
_cell.length_a   1.000
_cell.length_b   1.000
_cell.length_c   1.000
_cell.angle_alpha   90.00
_cell.angle_beta   90.00
_cell.angle_gamma   90.00
#
_symmetry.space_group_name_H-M   'P 1'
#
loop_
_entity.id
_entity.type
_entity.pdbx_description
1 polymer ?
#
loop_
_entity_poly.entity_id
_entity_poly.type
_entity_poly.pdbx_seq_one_letter_code
_entity_poly.pdbx_strand_id
1 'polypeptide(L)'
;MSFSEAKLRTGLPATEAKAFAAETTRHPEWVHDLIRISAHPEGGTVPRKAAWVLRHAALKDPSCVAGQARAMLNAVDSCQDTSVHREVLKALLEVPKEELHTMGEELYDLGLGLCADPSLPVAMVHVGVMLLHASGQTLGEEVALVWRERGAQAETAPLARFLSKQLAAMRSRR
;
A
#
# COMPACT_ATOMS: atom_id res chain seq x y z
N MET A 1 -18.65 -17.99 -2.31
CA MET A 1 -19.63 -17.23 -1.49
C MET A 1 -19.04 -15.85 -1.27
N SER A 2 -19.79 -14.75 -1.37
CA SER A 2 -19.24 -13.38 -1.21
C SER A 2 -18.81 -13.05 0.23
N PHE A 3 -17.91 -12.07 0.39
CA PHE A 3 -17.53 -11.58 1.71
C PHE A 3 -18.65 -10.70 2.28
N SER A 4 -19.19 -11.06 3.44
CA SER A 4 -20.24 -10.27 4.08
C SER A 4 -19.65 -9.05 4.80
N GLU A 5 -19.99 -7.85 4.33
CA GLU A 5 -19.60 -6.58 4.96
C GLU A 5 -20.06 -6.46 6.42
N ALA A 6 -21.16 -7.15 6.80
CA ALA A 6 -21.63 -7.19 8.18
C ALA A 6 -20.57 -7.73 9.15
N LYS A 7 -19.66 -8.59 8.69
CA LYS A 7 -18.51 -9.10 9.46
C LYS A 7 -17.54 -7.99 9.90
N LEU A 8 -17.57 -6.81 9.25
CA LEU A 8 -16.68 -5.68 9.52
C LEU A 8 -17.32 -4.58 10.38
N ARG A 9 -18.66 -4.60 10.53
CA ARG A 9 -19.42 -3.55 11.21
C ARG A 9 -19.31 -3.60 12.74
N THR A 10 -18.98 -4.76 13.30
CA THR A 10 -18.70 -4.93 14.74
C THR A 10 -17.30 -4.44 15.10
N GLY A 11 -16.97 -4.35 16.39
CA GLY A 11 -15.62 -4.04 16.86
C GLY A 11 -14.63 -5.15 16.53
N LEU A 12 -14.26 -5.30 15.26
CA LEU A 12 -13.45 -6.38 14.70
C LEU A 12 -12.09 -6.51 15.44
N PRO A 13 -11.94 -7.48 16.35
CA PRO A 13 -10.70 -7.69 17.07
C PRO A 13 -9.61 -8.18 16.12
N ALA A 14 -8.34 -7.90 16.46
CA ALA A 14 -7.21 -8.29 15.63
C ALA A 14 -7.16 -9.81 15.33
N THR A 15 -7.60 -10.65 16.28
CA THR A 15 -7.66 -12.10 16.11
C THR A 15 -8.67 -12.51 15.04
N GLU A 16 -9.87 -11.92 15.05
CA GLU A 16 -10.89 -12.20 14.04
C GLU A 16 -10.47 -11.69 12.67
N ALA A 17 -9.89 -10.50 12.60
CA ALA A 17 -9.41 -9.94 11.36
C ALA A 17 -8.31 -10.81 10.71
N LYS A 18 -7.42 -11.40 11.51
CA LYS A 18 -6.43 -12.39 11.03
C LYS A 18 -7.06 -13.71 10.61
N ALA A 19 -8.13 -14.15 11.29
CA ALA A 19 -8.88 -15.33 10.88
C ALA A 19 -9.56 -15.11 9.53
N PHE A 20 -10.20 -13.95 9.33
CA PHE A 20 -10.76 -13.58 8.02
C PHE A 20 -9.67 -13.47 6.95
N ALA A 21 -8.53 -12.87 7.24
CA ALA A 21 -7.41 -12.83 6.29
C ALA A 21 -6.95 -14.25 5.89
N ALA A 22 -6.89 -15.17 6.85
CA ALA A 22 -6.54 -16.58 6.59
C ALA A 22 -7.58 -17.33 5.76
N GLU A 23 -8.85 -16.98 5.89
CA GLU A 23 -9.94 -17.55 5.12
C GLU A 23 -9.96 -16.95 3.71
N THR A 24 -9.77 -15.63 3.58
CA THR A 24 -9.68 -14.90 2.31
C THR A 24 -8.67 -15.52 1.35
N THR A 25 -7.54 -16.07 1.83
CA THR A 25 -6.54 -16.69 0.93
C THR A 25 -7.10 -17.91 0.17
N ARG A 26 -8.22 -18.47 0.59
CA ARG A 26 -8.89 -19.63 -0.04
C ARG A 26 -10.15 -19.23 -0.82
N HIS A 27 -10.52 -17.96 -0.81
CA HIS A 27 -11.74 -17.42 -1.42
C HIS A 27 -11.39 -16.22 -2.30
N PRO A 28 -11.00 -16.43 -3.58
CA PRO A 28 -10.65 -15.35 -4.50
C PRO A 28 -11.74 -14.27 -4.62
N GLU A 29 -13.01 -14.68 -4.53
CA GLU A 29 -14.14 -13.76 -4.55
C GLU A 29 -14.14 -12.76 -3.37
N TRP A 30 -13.57 -13.15 -2.21
CA TRP A 30 -13.44 -12.25 -1.06
C TRP A 30 -12.40 -11.18 -1.27
N VAL A 31 -11.36 -11.46 -2.05
CA VAL A 31 -10.35 -10.45 -2.41
C VAL A 31 -11.00 -9.32 -3.20
N HIS A 32 -11.82 -9.66 -4.21
CA HIS A 32 -12.58 -8.68 -4.98
C HIS A 32 -13.54 -7.86 -4.11
N ASP A 33 -14.27 -8.52 -3.21
CA ASP A 33 -15.18 -7.84 -2.29
C ASP A 33 -14.44 -6.88 -1.34
N LEU A 34 -13.30 -7.30 -0.79
CA LEU A 34 -12.50 -6.48 0.12
C LEU A 34 -11.94 -5.24 -0.59
N ILE A 35 -11.46 -5.38 -1.84
CA ILE A 35 -11.02 -4.25 -2.67
C ILE A 35 -12.19 -3.28 -2.90
N ARG A 36 -13.36 -3.80 -3.28
CA ARG A 36 -14.56 -2.99 -3.52
C ARG A 36 -15.03 -2.25 -2.27
N ILE A 37 -15.04 -2.90 -1.11
CA ILE A 37 -15.41 -2.32 0.19
C ILE A 37 -14.38 -1.25 0.61
N SER A 38 -13.10 -1.46 0.32
CA SER A 38 -12.07 -0.43 0.57
C SER A 38 -12.27 0.83 -0.27
N ALA A 39 -12.76 0.69 -1.50
CA ALA A 39 -13.00 1.81 -2.41
C ALA A 39 -14.20 2.70 -2.03
N HIS A 40 -15.22 2.16 -1.34
CA HIS A 40 -16.48 2.86 -1.09
C HIS A 40 -16.76 3.00 0.42
N PRO A 41 -16.56 4.20 1.01
CA PRO A 41 -16.64 4.39 2.45
C PRO A 41 -18.05 4.59 3.02
N GLU A 42 -19.03 3.81 2.57
CA GLU A 42 -20.33 3.75 3.24
C GLU A 42 -20.19 2.95 4.55
N GLY A 43 -19.91 3.61 5.68
CA GLY A 43 -20.04 2.97 7.01
C GLY A 43 -18.88 3.11 7.99
N GLY A 44 -18.20 4.26 8.05
CA GLY A 44 -17.27 4.56 9.15
C GLY A 44 -15.97 3.75 9.09
N THR A 45 -15.76 2.79 10.00
CA THR A 45 -14.47 2.06 10.11
C THR A 45 -14.35 0.84 9.18
N VAL A 46 -15.43 0.48 8.48
CA VAL A 46 -15.50 -0.71 7.62
C VAL A 46 -14.43 -0.73 6.52
N PRO A 47 -14.19 0.34 5.73
CA PRO A 47 -13.18 0.33 4.67
C PRO A 47 -11.76 0.09 5.20
N ARG A 48 -11.44 0.69 6.37
CA ARG A 48 -10.15 0.49 7.04
C ARG A 48 -9.95 -0.97 7.44
N LYS A 49 -11.01 -1.61 7.97
CA LYS A 49 -10.97 -3.03 8.35
C LYS A 49 -10.86 -3.92 7.12
N ALA A 50 -11.58 -3.63 6.04
CA ALA A 50 -11.47 -4.36 4.78
C ALA A 50 -10.04 -4.29 4.23
N ALA A 51 -9.46 -3.09 4.16
CA ALA A 51 -8.09 -2.88 3.68
C ALA A 51 -7.06 -3.59 4.57
N TRP A 52 -7.28 -3.60 5.88
CA TRP A 52 -6.45 -4.34 6.81
C TRP A 52 -6.53 -5.85 6.59
N VAL A 53 -7.74 -6.42 6.48
CA VAL A 53 -7.93 -7.86 6.19
C VAL A 53 -7.29 -8.24 4.86
N LEU A 54 -7.49 -7.43 3.82
CA LEU A 54 -6.88 -7.61 2.50
C LEU A 54 -5.35 -7.67 2.58
N ARG A 55 -4.74 -6.70 3.27
CA ARG A 55 -3.28 -6.67 3.46
C ARG A 55 -2.79 -7.92 4.19
N HIS A 56 -3.46 -8.35 5.26
CA HIS A 56 -3.05 -9.55 6.00
C HIS A 56 -3.24 -10.83 5.19
N ALA A 57 -4.23 -10.89 4.30
CA ALA A 57 -4.39 -12.00 3.37
C ALA A 57 -3.22 -12.04 2.37
N ALA A 58 -2.89 -10.90 1.77
CA ALA A 58 -1.76 -10.75 0.84
C ALA A 58 -0.41 -11.12 1.49
N LEU A 59 -0.15 -10.66 2.72
CA LEU A 59 1.05 -11.03 3.48
C LEU A 59 1.13 -12.53 3.80
N LYS A 60 -0.02 -13.19 3.94
CA LYS A 60 -0.08 -14.61 4.28
C LYS A 60 0.11 -15.49 3.06
N ASP A 61 -0.54 -15.13 1.96
CA ASP A 61 -0.44 -15.82 0.69
C ASP A 61 -0.52 -14.80 -0.46
N PRO A 62 0.63 -14.34 -0.97
CA PRO A 62 0.69 -13.38 -2.08
C PRO A 62 -0.07 -13.83 -3.33
N SER A 63 -0.22 -15.15 -3.54
CA SER A 63 -0.91 -15.67 -4.72
C SER A 63 -2.40 -15.33 -4.73
N CYS A 64 -3.01 -15.07 -3.56
CA CYS A 64 -4.43 -14.73 -3.48
C CYS A 64 -4.76 -13.35 -4.07
N VAL A 65 -3.76 -12.46 -4.19
CA VAL A 65 -3.92 -11.12 -4.77
C VAL A 65 -3.33 -10.98 -6.17
N ALA A 66 -2.84 -12.06 -6.77
CA ALA A 66 -2.36 -12.04 -8.15
C ALA A 66 -3.48 -11.65 -9.12
N GLY A 67 -3.15 -10.81 -10.10
CA GLY A 67 -4.09 -10.25 -11.07
C GLY A 67 -4.97 -9.11 -10.54
N GLN A 68 -4.74 -8.63 -9.31
CA GLN A 68 -5.56 -7.60 -8.67
C GLN A 68 -4.90 -6.21 -8.59
N ALA A 69 -3.70 -6.02 -9.14
CA ALA A 69 -2.96 -4.76 -8.97
C ALA A 69 -3.76 -3.54 -9.43
N ARG A 70 -4.33 -3.59 -10.65
CA ARG A 70 -5.16 -2.51 -11.20
C ARG A 70 -6.40 -2.24 -10.35
N ALA A 71 -7.06 -3.29 -9.85
CA ALA A 71 -8.23 -3.14 -9.01
C ALA A 71 -7.90 -2.44 -7.68
N MET A 72 -6.74 -2.74 -7.10
CA MET A 72 -6.26 -2.06 -5.89
C MET A 72 -5.92 -0.59 -6.14
N LEU A 73 -5.26 -0.24 -7.24
CA LEU A 73 -5.00 1.17 -7.58
C LEU A 73 -6.31 1.95 -7.79
N ASN A 74 -7.26 1.39 -8.55
CA ASN A 74 -8.57 2.01 -8.73
C ASN A 74 -9.30 2.23 -7.39
N ALA A 75 -9.13 1.31 -6.43
CA ALA A 75 -9.69 1.45 -5.09
C ALA A 75 -9.00 2.54 -4.26
N VAL A 76 -7.69 2.74 -4.44
CA VAL A 76 -6.95 3.85 -3.84
C VAL A 76 -7.48 5.18 -4.38
N ASP A 77 -7.62 5.32 -5.71
CA ASP A 77 -8.11 6.55 -6.35
C ASP A 77 -9.55 6.90 -5.95
N SER A 78 -10.37 5.88 -5.70
CA SER A 78 -11.77 6.06 -5.29
C SER A 78 -11.94 6.39 -3.81
N CYS A 79 -10.91 6.23 -2.99
CA CYS A 79 -10.93 6.45 -1.55
C CYS A 79 -10.21 7.75 -1.18
N GLN A 80 -10.67 8.45 -0.13
CA GLN A 80 -10.00 9.65 0.40
C GLN A 80 -9.32 9.40 1.75
N ASP A 81 -9.42 8.17 2.29
CA ASP A 81 -8.85 7.83 3.59
C ASP A 81 -7.42 7.29 3.43
N THR A 82 -6.44 8.09 3.88
CA THR A 82 -5.01 7.74 3.81
C THR A 82 -4.66 6.48 4.59
N SER A 83 -5.44 6.08 5.61
CA SER A 83 -5.25 4.80 6.28
C SER A 83 -5.68 3.63 5.40
N VAL A 84 -6.75 3.78 4.62
CA VAL A 84 -7.14 2.77 3.61
C VAL A 84 -6.09 2.69 2.52
N HIS A 85 -5.66 3.84 1.96
CA HIS A 85 -4.59 3.90 0.96
C HIS A 85 -3.37 3.13 1.42
N ARG A 86 -2.88 3.41 2.63
CA ARG A 86 -1.69 2.76 3.18
C ARG A 86 -1.80 1.24 3.20
N GLU A 87 -2.93 0.70 3.62
CA GLU A 87 -3.10 -0.74 3.77
C GLU A 87 -3.33 -1.42 2.41
N VAL A 88 -4.11 -0.80 1.50
CA VAL A 88 -4.32 -1.29 0.14
C VAL A 88 -3.01 -1.26 -0.67
N LEU A 89 -2.25 -0.17 -0.63
CA LEU A 89 -0.96 -0.08 -1.32
C LEU A 89 0.07 -1.08 -0.76
N LYS A 90 0.00 -1.42 0.54
CA LYS A 90 0.81 -2.50 1.10
C LYS A 90 0.36 -3.88 0.63
N ALA A 91 -0.92 -4.10 0.40
CA ALA A 91 -1.41 -5.34 -0.21
C ALA A 91 -0.96 -5.43 -1.68
N LEU A 92 -1.01 -4.33 -2.41
CA LEU A 92 -0.49 -4.21 -3.78
C LEU A 92 0.98 -4.61 -3.86
N LEU A 93 1.80 -4.19 -2.90
CA LEU A 93 3.24 -4.51 -2.86
C LEU A 93 3.55 -6.00 -2.67
N GLU A 94 2.55 -6.84 -2.33
CA GLU A 94 2.70 -8.30 -2.26
C GLU A 94 2.33 -8.99 -3.59
N VAL A 95 1.75 -8.27 -4.56
CA VAL A 95 1.41 -8.82 -5.88
C VAL A 95 2.70 -9.27 -6.62
N PRO A 96 2.64 -10.31 -7.49
CA PRO A 96 3.81 -10.75 -8.26
C PRO A 96 4.56 -9.61 -8.94
N LYS A 97 5.89 -9.64 -8.90
CA LYS A 97 6.75 -8.55 -9.41
C LYS A 97 6.52 -8.30 -10.89
N GLU A 98 6.29 -9.35 -11.66
CA GLU A 98 6.06 -9.27 -13.10
C GLU A 98 4.82 -8.42 -13.38
N GLU A 99 3.76 -8.58 -12.57
CA GLU A 99 2.55 -7.78 -12.67
C GLU A 99 2.82 -6.31 -12.27
N LEU A 100 3.52 -6.07 -11.16
CA LEU A 100 3.88 -4.71 -10.73
C LEU A 100 4.73 -3.98 -11.77
N HIS A 101 5.67 -4.65 -12.41
CA HIS A 101 6.50 -4.07 -13.47
C HIS A 101 5.68 -3.66 -14.70
N THR A 102 4.54 -4.31 -15.00
CA THR A 102 3.64 -3.85 -16.07
C THR A 102 3.04 -2.48 -15.80
N MET A 103 3.09 -2.02 -14.55
CA MET A 103 2.55 -0.75 -14.07
C MET A 103 3.67 0.19 -13.58
N GLY A 104 4.92 -0.07 -13.97
CA GLY A 104 6.10 0.56 -13.37
C GLY A 104 6.07 2.09 -13.35
N GLU A 105 5.70 2.74 -14.45
CA GLU A 105 5.63 4.21 -14.53
C GLU A 105 4.61 4.79 -13.53
N GLU A 106 3.41 4.19 -13.45
CA GLU A 106 2.36 4.62 -12.54
C GLU A 106 2.76 4.41 -11.06
N LEU A 107 3.41 3.28 -10.74
CA LEU A 107 3.93 3.03 -9.40
C LEU A 107 5.07 4.00 -9.03
N TYR A 108 5.88 4.38 -10.02
CA TYR A 108 6.96 5.34 -9.84
C TYR A 108 6.42 6.73 -9.51
N ASP A 109 5.50 7.22 -10.35
CA ASP A 109 4.88 8.54 -10.18
C ASP A 109 4.10 8.63 -8.87
N LEU A 110 3.31 7.61 -8.55
CA LEU A 110 2.61 7.53 -7.26
C LEU A 110 3.60 7.51 -6.10
N GLY A 111 4.65 6.68 -6.18
CA GLY A 111 5.65 6.56 -5.13
C GLY A 111 6.41 7.87 -4.89
N LEU A 112 6.75 8.59 -5.96
CA LEU A 112 7.37 9.91 -5.90
C LEU A 112 6.44 10.95 -5.28
N GLY A 113 5.17 10.99 -5.72
CA GLY A 113 4.15 11.89 -5.17
C GLY A 113 3.94 11.70 -3.67
N LEU A 114 3.84 10.44 -3.21
CA LEU A 114 3.72 10.12 -1.79
C LEU A 114 4.94 10.53 -0.95
N CYS A 115 6.13 10.51 -1.56
CA CYS A 115 7.36 10.94 -0.90
C CYS A 115 7.50 12.47 -0.86
N ALA A 116 6.98 13.16 -1.88
CA ALA A 116 7.05 14.61 -2.02
C ALA A 116 6.02 15.35 -1.16
N ASP A 117 4.85 14.76 -0.91
CA ASP A 117 3.77 15.42 -0.17
C ASP A 117 4.11 15.60 1.33
N PRO A 118 4.28 16.85 1.80
CA PRO A 118 4.64 17.10 3.18
C PRO A 118 3.50 16.86 4.17
N SER A 119 2.25 16.90 3.70
CA SER A 119 1.04 16.72 4.51
C SER A 119 0.78 15.26 4.88
N LEU A 120 1.36 14.32 4.14
CA LEU A 120 1.18 12.90 4.38
C LEU A 120 1.98 12.43 5.60
N PRO A 121 1.43 11.48 6.39
CA PRO A 121 2.13 10.92 7.53
C PRO A 121 3.35 10.13 7.07
N VAL A 122 4.36 10.05 7.94
CA VAL A 122 5.62 9.31 7.71
C VAL A 122 5.41 7.88 7.19
N ALA A 123 4.33 7.22 7.62
CA ALA A 123 4.00 5.87 7.16
C ALA A 123 3.67 5.79 5.66
N MET A 124 3.15 6.87 5.05
CA MET A 124 2.92 6.96 3.60
C MET A 124 4.22 7.21 2.83
N VAL A 125 5.18 7.96 3.39
CA VAL A 125 6.51 8.11 2.79
C VAL A 125 7.19 6.75 2.66
N HIS A 126 7.08 5.89 3.67
CA HIS A 126 7.60 4.51 3.59
C HIS A 126 6.95 3.71 2.46
N VAL A 127 5.62 3.83 2.29
CA VAL A 127 4.91 3.18 1.18
C VAL A 127 5.40 3.74 -0.16
N GLY A 128 5.57 5.05 -0.29
CA GLY A 128 6.09 5.68 -1.50
C GLY A 128 7.48 5.16 -1.90
N VAL A 129 8.40 5.03 -0.93
CA VAL A 129 9.71 4.40 -1.17
C VAL A 129 9.57 2.94 -1.63
N MET A 130 8.66 2.17 -1.03
CA MET A 130 8.43 0.78 -1.46
C MET A 130 7.87 0.70 -2.89
N LEU A 131 6.94 1.59 -3.27
CA LEU A 131 6.39 1.66 -4.62
C LEU A 131 7.46 2.03 -5.66
N LEU A 132 8.32 3.00 -5.33
CA LEU A 132 9.46 3.37 -6.18
C LEU A 132 10.36 2.16 -6.45
N HIS A 133 10.70 1.35 -5.44
CA HIS A 133 11.47 0.13 -5.65
C HIS A 133 10.69 -0.97 -6.39
N ALA A 134 9.39 -1.11 -6.12
CA ALA A 134 8.52 -2.11 -6.75
C ALA A 134 8.19 -1.79 -8.22
N SER A 135 8.35 -0.53 -8.64
CA SER A 135 8.14 -0.09 -10.03
C SER A 135 9.06 -0.80 -11.04
N GLY A 136 10.20 -1.33 -10.59
CA GLY A 136 11.25 -1.85 -11.46
C GLY A 136 12.00 -0.78 -12.26
N GLN A 137 11.67 0.50 -12.08
CA GLN A 137 12.30 1.62 -12.78
C GLN A 137 13.63 2.01 -12.13
N THR A 138 14.49 2.67 -12.91
CA THR A 138 15.73 3.25 -12.37
C THR A 138 15.41 4.51 -11.60
N LEU A 139 15.82 4.57 -10.32
CA LEU A 139 15.58 5.74 -9.47
C LEU A 139 16.49 6.92 -9.88
N GLY A 140 15.87 7.99 -10.38
CA GLY A 140 16.53 9.17 -10.91
C GLY A 140 16.98 10.21 -9.88
N GLU A 141 17.49 11.35 -10.36
CA GLU A 141 17.90 12.46 -9.47
C GLU A 141 16.71 13.16 -8.83
N GLU A 142 15.53 13.14 -9.47
CA GLU A 142 14.28 13.65 -8.93
C GLU A 142 13.87 12.93 -7.63
N VAL A 143 14.00 11.60 -7.58
CA VAL A 143 13.79 10.82 -6.35
C VAL A 143 14.81 11.21 -5.29
N ALA A 144 16.07 11.36 -5.69
CA ALA A 144 17.14 11.76 -4.77
C ALA A 144 16.93 13.18 -4.21
N LEU A 145 16.39 14.10 -5.01
CA LEU A 145 16.04 15.45 -4.59
C LEU A 145 14.90 15.42 -3.58
N VAL A 146 13.80 14.74 -3.90
CA VAL A 146 12.63 14.61 -3.02
C VAL A 146 13.03 13.99 -1.68
N TRP A 147 13.80 12.91 -1.67
CA TRP A 147 14.23 12.28 -0.42
C TRP A 147 15.19 13.15 0.40
N ARG A 148 16.03 13.97 -0.25
CA ARG A 148 16.93 14.91 0.42
C ARG A 148 16.15 16.05 1.07
N GLU A 149 15.22 16.65 0.34
CA GLU A 149 14.36 17.72 0.85
C GLU A 149 13.47 17.22 1.99
N ARG A 150 12.78 16.10 1.77
CA ARG A 150 11.92 15.48 2.78
C ARG A 150 12.70 15.04 4.03
N GLY A 151 13.92 14.54 3.85
CA GLY A 151 14.81 14.18 4.95
C GLY A 151 15.32 15.39 5.73
N ALA A 152 15.62 16.51 5.06
CA ALA A 152 16.04 17.75 5.70
C ALA A 152 14.91 18.42 6.49
N GLN A 153 13.66 18.27 6.04
CA GLN A 153 12.46 18.80 6.71
C GLN A 153 11.86 17.82 7.73
N ALA A 154 12.47 16.66 7.96
CA ALA A 154 11.91 15.65 8.84
C ALA A 154 11.89 16.11 10.30
N GLU A 155 10.69 16.20 10.88
CA GLU A 155 10.49 16.53 12.30
C GLU A 155 11.03 15.45 13.26
N THR A 156 11.34 14.26 12.73
CA THR A 156 11.82 13.13 13.53
C THR A 156 13.10 12.54 12.96
N ALA A 157 14.07 12.27 13.84
CA ALA A 157 15.33 11.62 13.47
C ALA A 157 15.17 10.26 12.75
N PRO A 158 14.18 9.40 13.08
CA PRO A 158 13.92 8.18 12.31
C PRO A 158 13.66 8.41 10.83
N LEU A 159 12.83 9.39 10.45
CA LEU A 159 12.54 9.67 9.04
C LEU A 159 13.78 10.18 8.30
N ALA A 160 14.49 11.15 8.88
CA ALA A 160 15.73 11.67 8.30
C ALA A 160 16.75 10.55 8.04
N ARG A 161 16.95 9.67 9.03
CA ARG A 161 17.85 8.51 8.90
C ARG A 161 17.36 7.51 7.87
N PHE A 162 16.05 7.25 7.79
CA PHE A 162 15.48 6.35 6.79
C PHE A 162 15.79 6.84 5.36
N LEU A 163 15.46 8.10 5.05
CA LEU A 163 15.69 8.67 3.71
C LEU A 163 17.19 8.80 3.39
N SER A 164 18.03 9.14 4.38
CA SER A 164 19.48 9.19 4.20
C SER A 164 20.06 7.82 3.81
N LYS A 165 19.55 6.72 4.38
CA LYS A 165 19.95 5.36 3.99
C LYS A 165 19.51 5.02 2.57
N GLN A 166 18.32 5.45 2.15
CA GLN A 166 17.85 5.23 0.78
C GLN A 166 18.73 5.98 -0.24
N LEU A 167 19.10 7.22 0.06
CA LEU A 167 20.03 8.00 -0.77
C LEU A 167 21.41 7.35 -0.89
N ALA A 168 21.95 6.83 0.22
CA ALA A 168 23.23 6.12 0.20
C ALA A 168 23.16 4.86 -0.67
N ALA A 169 22.07 4.09 -0.58
CA ALA A 169 21.85 2.88 -1.38
C ALA A 169 21.71 3.18 -2.88
N MET A 170 21.10 4.31 -3.25
CA MET A 170 21.04 4.75 -4.66
C MET A 170 22.44 5.04 -5.22
N ARG A 171 23.31 5.71 -4.44
CA ARG A 171 24.67 6.04 -4.87
C ARG A 171 25.55 4.82 -5.05
N SER A 172 25.36 3.76 -4.25
CA SER A 172 26.13 2.52 -4.37
C SER A 172 25.73 1.64 -5.57
N ARG A 173 24.63 1.96 -6.25
CA ARG A 173 24.10 1.21 -7.41
C ARG A 173 24.39 1.90 -8.75
N ARG A 174 24.93 3.13 -8.73
CA ARG A 174 25.45 3.84 -9.90
C ARG A 174 26.91 3.49 -10.10
#